data_AF-A0A8S3V073-F1
#
_entry.id   AF-A0A8S3V073-F1
#
_cell.length_a   1.000
_cell.length_b   1.000
_cell.length_c   1.000
_cell.angle_alpha   90.00
_cell.angle_beta   90.00
_cell.angle_gamma   90.00
#
_symmetry.space_group_name_H-M   'P 1'
#
loop_
_entity.id
_entity.type
_entity.pdbx_description
1 polymer ?
#
loop_
_entity_poly.entity_id
_entity_poly.type
_entity_poly.pdbx_seq_one_letter_code
_entity_poly.pdbx_strand_id
1 'polypeptide(L)'
;MTIPRILKETMQGATSILLCPGDDWNLYGSKCYKITDEDVSYEEGQIICTNETLNSTLVMPKTKQEVEFIKSLYSNLNIWLGLRFRKGSVWMWNDNTEYDASMLLSWSKYCPTDPALDKNGLLCYTKLLDSIYGVTYDEAKDRCSNINGTVIMPKTKEEADWIASKVYFGSSDVEFADVQCFVFNIKHGKVHD
;
A
#
# COMPACT_ATOMS: atom_id res chain seq x y z
N MET A 1 9.03 -12.51 -7.28
CA MET A 1 8.47 -11.46 -6.40
C MET A 1 9.46 -10.31 -6.48
N THR A 2 9.08 -9.15 -7.01
CA THR A 2 9.97 -7.98 -7.13
C THR A 2 10.17 -7.32 -5.78
N ILE A 3 11.42 -7.01 -5.44
CA ILE A 3 11.78 -6.28 -4.21
C ILE A 3 11.29 -4.82 -4.37
N PRO A 4 10.67 -4.20 -3.34
CA PRO A 4 10.26 -2.82 -3.43
C PRO A 4 11.47 -1.87 -3.45
N ARG A 5 11.38 -0.79 -4.23
CA ARG A 5 12.37 0.28 -4.30
C ARG A 5 12.18 1.30 -3.17
N ILE A 6 13.23 2.06 -2.86
CA ILE A 6 13.16 3.16 -1.90
C ILE A 6 12.61 4.39 -2.63
N LEU A 7 11.50 4.96 -2.14
CA LEU A 7 11.10 6.33 -2.47
C LEU A 7 11.40 7.21 -1.27
N LYS A 8 12.31 8.17 -1.45
CA LYS A 8 12.74 9.13 -0.44
C LYS A 8 11.85 10.37 -0.50
N GLU A 9 11.56 10.96 0.66
CA GLU A 9 11.05 12.32 0.77
C GLU A 9 11.91 13.18 1.71
N THR A 10 12.03 14.47 1.38
CA THR A 10 12.60 15.50 2.26
C THR A 10 11.90 16.84 2.04
N MET A 11 12.03 17.77 2.97
CA MET A 11 11.53 19.13 2.79
C MET A 11 12.43 19.91 1.83
N GLN A 12 11.83 20.80 1.05
CA GLN A 12 12.58 21.80 0.28
C GLN A 12 13.46 22.67 1.18
N GLY A 13 14.50 23.27 0.61
CA GLY A 13 15.35 24.23 1.33
C GLY A 13 14.59 25.45 1.86
N ALA A 14 15.01 26.00 3.00
CA ALA A 14 14.41 27.16 3.66
C ALA A 14 14.74 28.53 3.01
N THR A 15 15.29 28.53 1.79
CA THR A 15 15.65 29.76 1.07
C THR A 15 14.47 30.28 0.26
N SER A 16 14.51 31.54 -0.17
CA SER A 16 13.47 32.19 -0.99
C SER A 16 13.28 31.57 -2.39
N ILE A 17 14.05 30.53 -2.71
CA ILE A 17 13.93 29.73 -3.92
C ILE A 17 13.60 28.31 -3.47
N LEU A 18 12.42 27.82 -3.86
CA LEU A 18 12.02 26.44 -3.70
C LEU A 18 13.01 25.53 -4.46
N LEU A 19 13.93 24.88 -3.75
CA LEU A 19 14.94 24.00 -4.36
C LEU A 19 14.92 22.64 -3.65
N CYS A 20 14.81 21.60 -4.47
CA CYS A 20 15.14 20.25 -4.05
C CYS A 20 16.66 20.04 -4.04
N PRO A 21 17.17 19.03 -3.32
CA PRO A 21 18.62 18.85 -3.15
C PRO A 21 19.42 18.64 -4.45
N GLY A 22 18.79 18.22 -5.54
CA GLY A 22 19.41 18.00 -6.84
C GLY A 22 18.37 17.83 -7.96
N ASP A 23 18.84 17.79 -9.20
CA ASP A 23 18.00 17.71 -10.41
C ASP A 23 17.24 16.37 -10.55
N ASP A 24 17.65 15.36 -9.80
CA ASP A 24 17.04 14.03 -9.74
C ASP A 24 15.92 13.92 -8.69
N TRP A 25 15.57 15.02 -8.02
CA TRP A 25 14.45 15.12 -7.11
C TRP A 25 13.25 15.79 -7.78
N ASN A 26 12.07 15.22 -7.57
CA ASN A 26 10.81 15.78 -8.05
C ASN A 26 10.14 16.59 -6.96
N LEU A 27 9.86 17.87 -7.22
CA LEU A 27 9.20 18.76 -6.28
C LEU A 27 7.67 18.61 -6.34
N TYR A 28 7.03 18.50 -5.18
CA TYR A 28 5.57 18.63 -5.04
C TYR A 28 5.20 19.26 -3.70
N GLY A 29 4.45 20.37 -3.77
CA GLY A 29 4.12 21.15 -2.58
C GLY A 29 5.37 21.69 -1.90
N SER A 30 5.61 21.28 -0.65
CA SER A 30 6.80 21.64 0.14
C SER A 30 7.86 20.54 0.25
N LYS A 31 7.65 19.42 -0.46
CA LYS A 31 8.44 18.20 -0.36
C LYS A 31 9.10 17.85 -1.69
N CYS A 32 10.23 17.17 -1.58
CA CYS A 32 11.03 16.66 -2.67
C CYS A 32 11.07 15.14 -2.61
N TYR A 33 10.90 14.49 -3.76
CA TYR A 33 10.77 13.04 -3.87
C TYR A 33 11.80 12.44 -4.84
N LYS A 34 12.50 11.38 -4.42
CA LYS A 34 13.49 10.70 -5.27
C LYS A 34 13.42 9.19 -5.09
N ILE A 35 13.24 8.46 -6.18
CA ILE A 35 13.36 7.01 -6.18
C ILE A 35 14.82 6.60 -6.26
N THR A 36 15.16 5.47 -5.65
CA THR A 36 16.50 4.89 -5.77
C THR A 36 16.49 3.59 -6.55
N ASP A 37 17.69 3.14 -6.95
CA ASP A 37 17.87 1.93 -7.74
C ASP A 37 18.19 0.69 -6.89
N GLU A 38 18.37 0.84 -5.58
CA GLU A 38 18.67 -0.28 -4.69
C GLU A 38 17.42 -1.12 -4.36
N ASP A 39 17.53 -2.42 -4.59
CA ASP A 39 16.57 -3.43 -4.16
C ASP A 39 16.94 -3.91 -2.75
N VAL A 40 16.40 -3.24 -1.72
CA VAL A 40 16.75 -3.50 -0.32
C VAL A 40 15.54 -3.88 0.53
N SER A 41 15.81 -4.41 1.73
CA SER A 41 14.79 -4.57 2.76
C SER A 41 14.24 -3.22 3.26
N TYR A 42 13.12 -3.27 3.98
CA TYR A 42 12.54 -2.06 4.57
C TYR A 42 13.51 -1.41 5.56
N GLU A 43 14.17 -2.22 6.39
CA GLU A 43 15.09 -1.77 7.43
C GLU A 43 16.32 -1.09 6.82
N GLU A 44 16.90 -1.69 5.78
CA GLU A 44 17.99 -1.09 5.01
C GLU A 44 17.55 0.20 4.31
N GLY A 45 16.35 0.22 3.71
CA GLY A 45 15.79 1.42 3.08
C GLY A 45 15.59 2.56 4.08
N GLN A 46 15.13 2.24 5.29
CA GLN A 46 15.00 3.22 6.37
C GLN A 46 16.38 3.78 6.78
N ILE A 47 17.37 2.91 6.97
CA ILE A 47 18.75 3.29 7.29
C ILE A 47 19.34 4.19 6.19
N ILE A 48 19.16 3.82 4.92
CA ILE A 48 19.65 4.60 3.77
C ILE A 48 19.06 6.01 3.79
N CYS A 49 17.75 6.15 4.05
CA CYS A 49 17.13 7.48 4.10
C CYS A 49 17.64 8.31 5.28
N THR A 50 17.75 7.71 6.48
CA THR A 50 18.08 8.44 7.72
C THR A 50 19.57 8.75 7.87
N ASN A 51 20.46 7.97 7.25
CA ASN A 51 21.90 8.18 7.32
C ASN A 51 22.40 9.27 6.33
N GLU A 52 21.52 9.81 5.50
CA GLU A 52 21.87 10.90 4.58
C GLU A 52 21.88 12.26 5.28
N THR A 53 22.80 13.14 4.85
CA THR A 53 22.94 14.51 5.35
C THR A 53 21.73 15.41 5.06
N LEU A 54 20.79 14.96 4.22
CA LEU A 54 19.63 15.70 3.74
C LEU A 54 18.36 15.52 4.59
N ASN A 55 18.46 14.91 5.78
CA ASN A 55 17.35 14.63 6.69
C ASN A 55 16.16 13.97 5.99
N SER A 56 16.45 13.02 5.09
CA SER A 56 15.45 12.35 4.27
C SER A 56 14.79 11.19 5.01
N THR A 57 13.61 10.79 4.56
CA THR A 57 12.87 9.65 5.11
C THR A 57 12.29 8.80 3.98
N LEU A 58 11.93 7.56 4.29
CA LEU A 58 11.01 6.82 3.42
C LEU A 58 9.71 7.61 3.27
N VAL A 59 9.15 7.63 2.07
CA VAL A 59 7.97 8.42 1.72
C VAL A 59 6.77 8.17 2.65
N MET A 60 6.12 9.23 3.08
CA MET A 60 4.96 9.21 3.99
C MET A 60 3.89 10.15 3.45
N PRO A 61 3.23 9.81 2.32
CA PRO A 61 2.26 10.70 1.74
C PRO A 61 0.96 10.59 2.53
N LYS A 62 0.55 11.73 3.07
CA LYS A 62 -0.53 11.89 4.05
C LYS A 62 -1.74 12.62 3.47
N THR A 63 -1.69 12.94 2.19
CA THR A 63 -2.80 13.53 1.44
C THR A 63 -3.05 12.76 0.16
N LYS A 64 -4.30 12.79 -0.32
CA LYS A 64 -4.67 12.21 -1.62
C LYS A 64 -3.82 12.78 -2.76
N GLN A 65 -3.52 14.07 -2.67
CA GLN A 65 -2.68 14.84 -3.58
C GLN A 65 -1.26 14.28 -3.70
N GLU A 66 -0.59 14.03 -2.57
CA GLU A 66 0.75 13.42 -2.57
C GLU A 66 0.71 12.00 -3.14
N VAL A 67 -0.33 11.23 -2.84
CA VAL A 67 -0.52 9.88 -3.37
C VAL A 67 -0.67 9.88 -4.89
N GLU A 68 -1.51 10.77 -5.43
CA GLU A 68 -1.71 10.93 -6.87
C GLU A 68 -0.44 11.39 -7.57
N PHE A 69 0.33 12.28 -6.96
CA PHE A 69 1.63 12.71 -7.46
C PHE A 69 2.65 11.56 -7.50
N ILE A 70 2.78 10.78 -6.43
CA ILE A 70 3.70 9.63 -6.40
C ILE A 70 3.31 8.60 -7.46
N LYS A 71 2.01 8.36 -7.66
CA LYS A 71 1.51 7.48 -8.71
C LYS A 71 1.82 7.99 -10.12
N SER A 72 1.69 9.29 -10.37
CA SER A 72 1.96 9.83 -11.70
C SER A 72 3.41 9.62 -12.12
N LEU A 73 4.33 9.59 -11.16
CA LEU A 73 5.75 9.32 -11.38
C LEU A 73 6.10 7.82 -11.37
N TYR A 74 5.48 7.04 -10.49
CA TYR A 74 5.97 5.70 -10.12
C TYR A 74 4.89 4.60 -10.13
N SER A 75 3.80 4.78 -10.87
CA SER A 75 2.64 3.86 -10.92
C SER A 75 2.96 2.38 -11.16
N ASN A 76 4.08 2.05 -11.80
CA ASN A 76 4.48 0.68 -12.12
C ASN A 76 5.52 0.09 -11.14
N LEU A 77 5.87 0.82 -10.08
CA LEU A 77 6.92 0.42 -9.13
C LEU A 77 6.31 0.02 -7.79
N ASN A 78 6.81 -1.08 -7.23
CA ASN A 78 6.62 -1.38 -5.83
C ASN A 78 7.60 -0.52 -5.03
N ILE A 79 7.11 0.27 -4.07
CA ILE A 79 7.95 1.15 -3.25
C ILE A 79 7.74 0.87 -1.76
N TRP A 80 8.79 1.05 -0.98
CA TRP A 80 8.69 1.09 0.48
C TRP A 80 8.06 2.42 0.92
N LEU A 81 7.00 2.34 1.71
CA LEU A 81 6.46 3.49 2.43
C LEU A 81 7.12 3.57 3.80
N GLY A 82 7.23 4.77 4.38
CA GLY A 82 7.68 4.98 5.76
C GLY A 82 6.65 4.55 6.80
N LEU A 83 5.96 3.43 6.56
CA LEU A 83 4.84 2.91 7.33
C LEU A 83 5.26 1.62 8.02
N ARG A 84 5.06 1.56 9.34
CA ARG A 84 5.42 0.41 10.17
C ARG A 84 4.28 0.02 11.11
N PHE A 85 4.12 -1.29 11.30
CA PHE A 85 3.20 -1.80 12.30
C PHE A 85 3.92 -1.87 13.65
N ARG A 86 3.34 -1.27 14.68
CA ARG A 86 3.78 -1.52 16.06
C ARG A 86 2.95 -2.68 16.63
N LYS A 87 3.63 -3.74 17.07
CA LYS A 87 2.99 -4.92 17.68
C LYS A 87 2.11 -4.50 18.86
N GLY A 88 0.84 -4.88 18.82
CA GLY A 88 -0.16 -4.46 19.83
C GLY A 88 -0.68 -3.03 19.70
N SER A 89 -0.40 -2.35 18.58
CA SER A 89 -0.78 -0.96 18.32
C SER A 89 -1.34 -0.80 16.89
N VAL A 90 -1.43 0.45 16.43
CA VAL A 90 -1.91 0.87 15.11
C VAL A 90 -0.74 0.99 14.13
N TRP A 91 -1.05 1.10 12.84
CA TRP A 91 -0.06 1.49 11.85
C TRP A 91 0.38 2.92 12.08
N MET A 92 1.70 3.12 12.02
CA MET A 92 2.25 4.45 12.21
C MET A 92 3.26 4.77 11.13
N TRP A 93 3.26 6.03 10.74
CA TRP A 93 4.31 6.63 9.95
C TRP A 93 5.60 6.74 10.76
N ASN A 94 6.74 6.85 10.08
CA ASN A 94 8.05 6.98 10.72
C ASN A 94 8.18 8.26 11.56
N ASP A 95 7.34 9.28 11.31
CA ASP A 95 7.23 10.47 12.16
C ASP A 95 6.30 10.32 13.37
N ASN A 96 5.86 9.10 13.65
CA ASN A 96 4.99 8.70 14.77
C ASN A 96 3.55 9.21 14.69
N THR A 97 3.10 9.71 13.54
CA THR A 97 1.67 9.92 13.32
C THR A 97 0.97 8.60 12.97
N GLU A 98 -0.27 8.46 13.43
CA GLU A 98 -1.12 7.31 13.10
C GLU A 98 -1.53 7.35 11.63
N TYR A 99 -1.64 6.18 11.02
CA TYR A 99 -2.12 6.02 9.67
C TYR A 99 -3.65 6.08 9.61
N ASP A 100 -4.18 6.97 8.78
CA ASP A 100 -5.60 7.05 8.51
C ASP A 100 -5.98 6.08 7.37
N ALA A 101 -6.74 5.04 7.73
CA ALA A 101 -7.29 4.05 6.82
C ALA A 101 -8.12 4.64 5.66
N SER A 102 -8.73 5.82 5.85
CA SER A 102 -9.50 6.51 4.81
C SER A 102 -8.64 6.87 3.59
N MET A 103 -7.32 6.98 3.79
CA MET A 103 -6.36 7.27 2.73
C MET A 103 -6.20 6.17 1.69
N LEU A 104 -6.54 4.92 1.99
CA LEU A 104 -6.42 3.80 1.03
C LEU A 104 -7.16 4.03 -0.28
N LEU A 105 -8.32 4.69 -0.20
CA LEU A 105 -9.15 4.99 -1.37
C LEU A 105 -8.41 5.87 -2.38
N SER A 106 -7.37 6.58 -1.94
CA SER A 106 -6.50 7.39 -2.79
C SER A 106 -5.37 6.56 -3.44
N TRP A 107 -4.98 5.43 -2.84
CA TRP A 107 -3.80 4.64 -3.20
C TRP A 107 -4.03 3.52 -4.21
N SER A 108 -5.26 3.10 -4.45
CA SER A 108 -5.55 2.14 -5.52
C SER A 108 -6.72 2.62 -6.35
N LYS A 109 -6.49 2.88 -7.65
CA LYS A 109 -7.57 2.98 -8.65
C LYS A 109 -8.43 1.71 -8.67
N TYR A 110 -7.87 0.62 -8.17
CA TYR A 110 -8.43 -0.72 -8.25
C TYR A 110 -9.08 -1.19 -6.95
N CYS A 111 -8.96 -0.47 -5.82
CA CYS A 111 -9.88 -0.74 -4.71
C CYS A 111 -11.28 -0.35 -5.20
N PRO A 112 -12.22 -1.30 -5.29
CA PRO A 112 -13.51 -1.03 -5.93
C PRO A 112 -14.33 -0.01 -5.14
N THR A 113 -15.43 0.43 -5.73
CA THR A 113 -16.32 1.42 -5.10
C THR A 113 -16.98 0.94 -3.80
N ASP A 114 -17.04 -0.38 -3.57
CA ASP A 114 -17.53 -1.00 -2.32
C ASP A 114 -16.52 -2.04 -1.79
N PRO A 115 -15.36 -1.60 -1.25
CA PRO A 115 -14.34 -2.51 -0.73
C PRO A 115 -14.54 -2.75 0.78
N ALA A 116 -14.40 -4.00 1.22
CA ALA A 116 -14.16 -4.29 2.63
C ALA A 116 -12.70 -3.99 2.96
N LEU A 117 -12.43 -3.25 4.04
CA LEU A 117 -11.07 -2.92 4.48
C LEU A 117 -10.70 -3.74 5.70
N ASP A 118 -9.50 -4.34 5.73
CA ASP A 118 -8.99 -5.01 6.95
C ASP A 118 -9.01 -4.06 8.17
N LYS A 119 -8.84 -4.63 9.37
CA LYS A 119 -8.88 -3.87 10.64
C LYS A 119 -7.96 -2.64 10.69
N ASN A 120 -6.98 -2.61 9.81
CA ASN A 120 -5.94 -1.61 9.72
C ASN A 120 -6.10 -0.66 8.52
N GLY A 121 -7.03 -0.95 7.61
CA GLY A 121 -7.15 -0.25 6.35
C GLY A 121 -5.84 -0.27 5.56
N LEU A 122 -5.21 -1.43 5.43
CA LEU A 122 -4.11 -1.66 4.48
C LEU A 122 -4.49 -2.60 3.34
N LEU A 123 -5.50 -3.43 3.56
CA LEU A 123 -5.95 -4.43 2.60
C LEU A 123 -7.37 -4.07 2.20
N CYS A 124 -7.63 -3.97 0.89
CA CYS A 124 -8.98 -3.87 0.36
C CYS A 124 -9.38 -5.19 -0.29
N TYR A 125 -10.54 -5.70 0.10
CA TYR A 125 -11.13 -6.93 -0.39
C TYR A 125 -12.36 -6.61 -1.23
N THR A 126 -12.56 -7.39 -2.28
CA THR A 126 -13.74 -7.28 -3.13
C THR A 126 -14.17 -8.64 -3.63
N LYS A 127 -15.47 -8.76 -3.87
CA LYS A 127 -16.08 -9.89 -4.54
C LYS A 127 -16.35 -9.49 -5.98
N LEU A 128 -15.81 -10.24 -6.95
CA LEU A 128 -16.16 -10.05 -8.35
C LEU A 128 -17.44 -10.85 -8.65
N LEU A 129 -18.55 -10.13 -8.84
CA LEU A 129 -19.88 -10.68 -9.11
C LEU A 129 -20.17 -10.74 -10.62
N ASP A 130 -19.26 -11.33 -11.39
CA ASP A 130 -19.32 -11.35 -12.87
C ASP A 130 -19.74 -12.71 -13.45
N SER A 131 -19.92 -13.75 -12.62
CA SER A 131 -20.38 -15.08 -13.03
C SER A 131 -21.39 -15.64 -12.03
N ILE A 132 -22.53 -16.13 -12.52
CA ILE A 132 -23.54 -16.83 -11.70
C ILE A 132 -23.24 -18.33 -11.53
N TYR A 133 -22.22 -18.86 -12.21
CA TYR A 133 -21.90 -20.30 -12.27
C TYR A 133 -20.61 -20.67 -11.51
N GLY A 134 -20.07 -19.73 -10.72
CA GLY A 134 -18.72 -19.83 -10.19
C GLY A 134 -17.66 -19.96 -11.27
N VAL A 135 -16.40 -20.06 -10.84
CA VAL A 135 -15.23 -20.21 -11.72
C VAL A 135 -14.18 -21.09 -11.07
N THR A 136 -13.24 -21.56 -11.86
CA THR A 136 -12.06 -22.29 -11.37
C THR A 136 -11.07 -21.36 -10.64
N TYR A 137 -10.17 -21.95 -9.85
CA TYR A 137 -9.11 -21.19 -9.17
C TYR A 137 -8.22 -20.40 -10.14
N ASP A 138 -7.86 -20.99 -11.28
CA ASP A 138 -7.00 -20.34 -12.27
C ASP A 138 -7.71 -19.14 -12.92
N GLU A 139 -9.00 -19.27 -13.24
CA GLU A 139 -9.82 -18.16 -13.72
C GLU A 139 -9.99 -17.06 -12.66
N ALA A 140 -10.19 -17.44 -11.38
CA ALA A 140 -10.25 -16.48 -10.28
C ALA A 140 -8.94 -15.69 -10.14
N LYS A 141 -7.80 -16.39 -10.26
CA LYS A 141 -6.46 -15.79 -10.20
C LYS A 141 -6.20 -14.82 -11.36
N ASP A 142 -6.59 -15.19 -12.58
CA ASP A 142 -6.45 -14.32 -13.75
C ASP A 142 -7.34 -13.08 -13.61
N ARG A 143 -8.58 -13.24 -13.15
CA ARG A 143 -9.51 -12.12 -12.90
C ARG A 143 -9.01 -11.17 -11.83
N CYS A 144 -8.51 -11.69 -10.70
CA CYS A 144 -7.92 -10.83 -9.68
C CYS A 144 -6.67 -10.10 -10.21
N SER A 145 -5.84 -10.76 -11.01
CA SER A 145 -4.64 -10.15 -11.60
C SER A 145 -4.99 -8.98 -12.53
N ASN A 146 -6.11 -9.06 -13.27
CA ASN A 146 -6.58 -7.99 -14.16
C ASN A 146 -6.96 -6.70 -13.44
N ILE A 147 -7.23 -6.75 -12.13
CA ILE A 147 -7.48 -5.58 -11.28
C ILE A 147 -6.30 -5.28 -10.36
N ASN A 148 -5.09 -5.73 -10.70
CA ASN A 148 -3.90 -5.64 -9.85
C ASN A 148 -4.08 -6.26 -8.45
N GLY A 149 -4.99 -7.22 -8.34
CA GLY A 149 -5.24 -7.99 -7.14
C GLY A 149 -4.75 -9.44 -7.22
N THR A 150 -4.95 -10.19 -6.14
CA THR A 150 -4.70 -11.63 -6.05
C THR A 150 -5.88 -12.31 -5.36
N VAL A 151 -6.03 -13.62 -5.53
CA VAL A 151 -7.03 -14.38 -4.76
C VAL A 151 -6.74 -14.25 -3.26
N ILE A 152 -7.78 -14.04 -2.45
CA ILE A 152 -7.66 -13.99 -0.99
C ILE A 152 -7.23 -15.38 -0.48
N MET A 153 -6.19 -15.42 0.36
CA MET A 153 -5.75 -16.64 1.06
C MET A 153 -5.55 -16.30 2.54
N PRO A 154 -6.60 -16.43 3.38
CA PRO A 154 -6.50 -16.11 4.80
C PRO A 154 -5.48 -17.04 5.47
N LYS A 155 -4.63 -16.47 6.32
CA LYS A 155 -3.56 -17.20 7.02
C LYS A 155 -4.00 -17.71 8.38
N THR A 156 -5.04 -17.11 8.94
CA THR A 156 -5.60 -17.50 10.23
C THR A 156 -7.11 -17.66 10.14
N LYS A 157 -7.69 -18.44 11.06
CA LYS A 157 -9.14 -18.58 11.18
C LYS A 157 -9.81 -17.24 11.50
N GLU A 158 -9.20 -16.43 12.36
CA GLU A 158 -9.69 -15.09 12.71
C GLU A 158 -9.77 -14.17 11.48
N GLU A 159 -8.75 -14.20 10.62
CA GLU A 159 -8.75 -13.45 9.36
C GLU A 159 -9.82 -13.97 8.41
N ALA A 160 -9.98 -15.29 8.27
CA ALA A 160 -11.04 -15.88 7.46
C ALA A 160 -12.44 -15.50 7.95
N ASP A 161 -12.70 -15.63 9.25
CA ASP A 161 -13.98 -15.29 9.88
C ASP A 161 -14.29 -13.79 9.74
N TRP A 162 -13.28 -12.94 9.91
CA TRP A 162 -13.43 -11.50 9.71
C TRP A 162 -13.73 -11.15 8.25
N ILE A 163 -13.01 -11.73 7.28
CA ILE A 163 -13.27 -11.50 5.83
C ILE A 163 -14.68 -11.95 5.48
N ALA A 164 -15.09 -13.13 5.95
CA ALA A 164 -16.44 -13.67 5.81
C ALA A 164 -17.52 -12.72 6.37
N SER A 165 -17.22 -12.00 7.45
CA SER A 165 -18.15 -11.04 8.08
C SER A 165 -18.28 -9.71 7.34
N LYS A 166 -17.31 -9.32 6.50
CA LYS A 166 -17.22 -7.99 5.88
C LYS A 166 -17.56 -7.98 4.41
N VAL A 167 -17.18 -9.02 3.68
CA VAL A 167 -17.61 -9.24 2.31
C VAL A 167 -18.99 -9.89 2.44
N TYR A 168 -20.08 -9.16 2.17
CA TYR A 168 -21.45 -9.63 2.38
C TYR A 168 -21.72 -10.88 1.50
N PHE A 169 -21.52 -12.07 2.06
CA PHE A 169 -21.91 -13.34 1.46
C PHE A 169 -23.38 -13.58 1.78
N GLY A 170 -24.28 -13.15 0.90
CA GLY A 170 -25.68 -13.53 0.99
C GLY A 170 -25.79 -15.05 1.10
N SER A 171 -26.42 -15.51 2.19
CA SER A 171 -26.58 -16.90 2.64
C SER A 171 -25.37 -17.52 3.35
N SER A 172 -25.70 -18.22 4.43
CA SER A 172 -24.83 -18.86 5.44
C SER A 172 -23.94 -20.00 4.92
N ASP A 173 -23.87 -20.19 3.61
CA ASP A 173 -23.10 -21.23 2.99
C ASP A 173 -22.00 -20.55 2.18
N VAL A 174 -20.78 -20.56 2.71
CA VAL A 174 -19.58 -20.32 1.89
C VAL A 174 -19.42 -21.56 1.00
N GLU A 175 -20.33 -21.71 0.03
CA GLU A 175 -20.08 -22.58 -1.12
C GLU A 175 -19.03 -21.88 -1.98
N PHE A 176 -17.95 -22.59 -2.28
CA PHE A 176 -16.72 -22.11 -2.92
C PHE A 176 -16.89 -21.66 -4.39
N ALA A 177 -17.88 -20.83 -4.70
CA ALA A 177 -18.29 -20.48 -6.07
C ALA A 177 -18.19 -18.98 -6.43
N ASP A 178 -17.49 -18.15 -5.65
CA ASP A 178 -17.35 -16.72 -5.98
C ASP A 178 -15.88 -16.27 -5.98
N VAL A 179 -15.49 -15.47 -6.98
CA VAL A 179 -14.13 -14.91 -7.07
C VAL A 179 -13.93 -13.84 -6.00
N GLN A 180 -13.08 -14.14 -5.04
CA GLN A 180 -12.71 -13.21 -3.96
C GLN A 180 -11.31 -12.67 -4.21
N CYS A 181 -11.21 -11.35 -4.40
CA CYS A 181 -9.95 -10.68 -4.69
C CYS A 181 -9.48 -9.81 -3.52
N PHE A 182 -8.18 -9.82 -3.31
CA PHE A 182 -7.39 -8.89 -2.53
C PHE A 182 -6.72 -7.90 -3.50
N VAL A 183 -6.98 -6.61 -3.42
CA VAL A 183 -6.67 -5.67 -4.53
C VAL A 183 -5.54 -4.67 -4.24
N PHE A 184 -4.87 -4.76 -3.08
CA PHE A 184 -3.75 -3.84 -2.83
C PHE A 184 -2.81 -4.32 -1.73
N ASN A 185 -1.53 -4.50 -2.06
CA ASN A 185 -0.48 -4.84 -1.10
C ASN A 185 0.48 -3.66 -0.95
N ILE A 186 0.27 -2.82 0.06
CA ILE A 186 1.33 -1.91 0.51
C ILE A 186 2.42 -2.78 1.12
N LYS A 187 3.57 -2.86 0.45
CA LYS A 187 4.75 -3.52 1.03
C LYS A 187 5.26 -2.64 2.17
N HIS A 188 5.14 -3.17 3.38
CA HIS A 188 5.50 -2.50 4.62
C HIS A 188 6.61 -3.26 5.36
N GLY A 189 7.35 -2.56 6.23
CA GLY A 189 8.31 -3.19 7.13
C GLY A 189 7.63 -4.17 8.09
N LYS A 190 8.32 -5.25 8.45
CA LYS A 190 7.95 -6.10 9.59
C LYS A 190 8.89 -5.74 10.73
N VAL A 191 8.34 -5.41 11.89
CA VAL A 191 9.18 -5.31 13.09
C VAL A 191 9.68 -6.72 13.43
N HIS A 192 11.00 -6.92 13.41
CA HIS A 192 11.66 -7.99 14.16
C HIS A 192 11.87 -7.47 15.59
N ASP A 193 11.33 -8.22 16.56
CA ASP A 193 11.55 -8.01 18.00
C ASP A 193 13.04 -8.13 18.34
#